data_AF-A0A167SMB7-F1
#
_entry.id   AF-A0A167SMB7-F1
#
_cell.length_a   1.000
_cell.length_b   1.000
_cell.length_c   1.000
_cell.angle_alpha   90.00
_cell.angle_beta   90.00
_cell.angle_gamma   90.00
#
_symmetry.space_group_name_H-M   'P 1'
#
loop_
_entity.id
_entity.type
_entity.pdbx_description
1 polymer ?
#
loop_
_entity_poly.entity_id
_entity_poly.type
_entity_poly.pdbx_seq_one_letter_code
_entity_poly.pdbx_strand_id
1 'polypeptide(L)'
;YQKDSPATRMNLRQQFYSLAHDPTSGVMSFVNAISAVVRQLESIGHKPAVDEITDKLLIGLHPSFSAVRTTLSLRSPEPSVKDIVSALKQFEASEILS
;
A
#
# COMPACT_ATOMS: atom_id res chain seq x y z
N TYR A 1 17.88 5.20 15.91
CA TYR A 1 17.73 6.13 14.77
C TYR A 1 18.51 5.59 13.59
N GLN A 2 17.83 5.33 12.47
CA GLN A 2 18.47 4.87 11.24
C GLN A 2 19.07 6.09 10.52
N LYS A 3 20.32 6.00 10.08
CA LYS A 3 21.03 7.13 9.45
C LYS A 3 20.57 7.29 8.00
N ASP A 4 20.27 8.52 7.56
CA ASP A 4 20.08 8.81 6.14
C ASP A 4 21.42 8.57 5.41
N SER A 5 21.46 7.54 4.58
CA SER A 5 22.57 7.24 3.69
C SER A 5 22.00 6.83 2.33
N PRO A 6 22.74 7.03 1.22
CA PRO A 6 22.29 6.59 -0.10
C PRO A 6 21.91 5.11 -0.15
N ALA A 7 22.68 4.24 0.52
CA ALA A 7 22.41 2.81 0.60
C ALA A 7 21.10 2.51 1.36
N THR A 8 20.88 3.16 2.51
CA THR A 8 19.65 3.01 3.30
C THR A 8 18.42 3.47 2.50
N ARG A 9 18.49 4.65 1.87
CA ARG A 9 17.39 5.19 1.06
C ARG A 9 17.08 4.29 -0.13
N MET A 10 18.12 3.82 -0.84
CA MET A 10 17.95 2.92 -1.99
C MET A 10 17.30 1.59 -1.58
N ASN A 11 17.76 0.99 -0.48
CA ASN A 11 17.21 -0.25 0.04
C ASN A 11 15.73 -0.10 0.44
N LEU A 12 15.37 0.97 1.16
CA LEU A 12 13.97 1.23 1.55
C LEU A 12 13.06 1.49 0.35
N ARG A 13 13.53 2.23 -0.67
CA ARG A 13 12.77 2.42 -1.91
C ARG A 13 12.58 1.11 -2.67
N GLN A 14 13.61 0.29 -2.76
CA GLN A 14 13.51 -1.04 -3.36
C GLN A 14 12.47 -1.91 -2.63
N GLN A 15 12.49 -1.90 -1.29
CA GLN A 15 11.45 -2.57 -0.49
C GLN A 15 10.06 -2.03 -0.81
N PHE A 16 9.87 -0.70 -0.77
CA PHE A 16 8.58 -0.06 -1.05
C PHE A 16 8.00 -0.50 -2.40
N TYR A 17 8.79 -0.43 -3.48
CA TYR A 17 8.28 -0.77 -4.82
C TYR A 17 8.07 -2.27 -5.03
N SER A 18 8.87 -3.13 -4.37
CA SER A 18 8.78 -4.59 -4.51
C SER A 18 7.67 -5.25 -3.69
N LEU A 19 7.10 -4.57 -2.70
CA LEU A 19 5.98 -5.09 -1.93
C LEU A 19 4.79 -5.43 -2.84
N ALA A 20 4.26 -6.64 -2.70
CA ALA A 20 3.05 -7.09 -3.38
C ALA A 20 2.16 -7.84 -2.38
N HIS A 21 0.85 -7.79 -2.59
CA HIS A 21 -0.12 -8.50 -1.77
C HIS A 21 -0.05 -10.01 -2.06
N ASP A 22 0.33 -10.77 -1.05
CA ASP A 22 0.24 -12.23 -1.03
C ASP A 22 -1.21 -12.66 -0.75
N PRO A 23 -1.89 -13.37 -1.67
CA PRO A 23 -3.28 -13.79 -1.48
C PRO A 23 -3.49 -14.81 -0.36
N THR A 24 -2.43 -15.48 0.10
CA THR A 24 -2.51 -16.41 1.24
C THR A 24 -2.50 -15.67 2.59
N SER A 25 -2.19 -14.38 2.56
CA SER A 25 -2.20 -13.47 3.69
C SER A 25 -3.33 -12.45 3.56
N GLY A 26 -3.89 -12.01 4.70
CA GLY A 26 -4.88 -10.95 4.69
C GLY A 26 -4.32 -9.64 4.10
N VAL A 27 -5.15 -8.87 3.39
CA VAL A 27 -4.77 -7.62 2.72
C VAL A 27 -4.17 -6.60 3.68
N MET A 28 -4.57 -6.66 4.96
CA MET A 28 -4.00 -5.80 6.00
C MET A 28 -2.53 -6.08 6.31
N SER A 29 -2.04 -7.31 6.11
CA SER A 29 -0.61 -7.60 6.22
C SER A 29 0.18 -6.81 5.18
N PHE A 30 -0.32 -6.73 3.94
CA PHE A 30 0.27 -5.94 2.86
C PHE A 30 0.21 -4.43 3.14
N VAL A 31 -0.95 -3.90 3.55
CA VAL A 31 -1.11 -2.49 3.93
C VAL A 31 -0.17 -2.09 5.07
N ASN A 32 -0.02 -2.95 6.07
CA ASN A 32 0.88 -2.72 7.21
C ASN A 32 2.34 -2.73 6.78
N ALA A 33 2.74 -3.62 5.87
CA ALA A 33 4.10 -3.66 5.32
C ALA A 33 4.45 -2.37 4.56
N ILE A 34 3.55 -1.88 3.68
CA ILE A 34 3.72 -0.59 3.00
C ILE A 34 3.87 0.54 4.03
N SER A 35 2.95 0.59 5.00
CA SER A 35 2.95 1.63 6.04
C SER A 35 4.24 1.62 6.87
N ALA A 36 4.82 0.45 7.15
CA ALA A 36 6.08 0.32 7.85
C ALA A 36 7.24 0.92 7.05
N VAL A 37 7.34 0.62 5.76
CA VAL A 37 8.40 1.18 4.90
C VAL A 37 8.23 2.68 4.70
N VAL A 38 6.99 3.17 4.53
CA VAL A 38 6.70 4.62 4.46
C VAL A 38 7.16 5.34 5.73
N ARG A 39 6.89 4.78 6.92
CA ARG A 39 7.35 5.35 8.19
C ARG A 39 8.88 5.35 8.31
N GLN A 40 9.54 4.30 7.82
CA GLN A 40 11.01 4.24 7.81
C GLN A 40 11.60 5.32 6.87
N LEU A 41 11.03 5.48 5.68
CA LEU A 41 11.40 6.55 4.74
C LEU A 41 11.13 7.94 5.32
N GLU A 42 9.99 8.15 5.97
CA GLU A 42 9.64 9.39 6.67
C GLU A 42 10.64 9.70 7.79
N SER A 43 11.07 8.69 8.56
CA SER A 43 12.02 8.86 9.67
C SER A 43 13.41 9.33 9.23
N ILE A 44 13.75 9.15 7.95
CA ILE A 44 15.00 9.65 7.34
C ILE A 44 14.77 10.87 6.44
N GLY A 45 13.57 11.47 6.43
CA GLY A 45 13.26 12.68 5.66
C GLY A 45 12.92 12.44 4.19
N HIS A 46 12.61 11.20 3.79
CA HIS A 46 12.33 10.82 2.39
C HIS A 46 10.93 10.21 2.22
N LYS A 47 9.93 10.75 2.92
CA LYS A 47 8.54 10.28 2.82
C LYS A 47 8.05 10.30 1.35
N PRO A 48 7.50 9.19 0.84
CA PRO A 48 6.82 9.17 -0.46
C PRO A 48 5.67 10.17 -0.54
N ALA A 49 5.35 10.62 -1.74
CA ALA A 49 4.19 11.48 -1.96
C ALA A 49 2.88 10.69 -1.72
N VAL A 50 1.78 11.40 -1.45
CA VAL A 50 0.52 10.74 -1.06
C VAL A 50 -0.06 9.93 -2.22
N ASP A 51 -0.01 10.48 -3.43
CA ASP A 51 -0.38 9.82 -4.69
C ASP A 51 0.49 8.57 -4.94
N GLU A 52 1.78 8.64 -4.67
CA GLU A 52 2.67 7.49 -4.78
C GLU A 52 2.28 6.36 -3.80
N ILE A 53 1.81 6.71 -2.60
CA ILE A 53 1.33 5.72 -1.61
C ILE A 53 0.00 5.10 -2.05
N THR A 54 -0.95 5.90 -2.56
CA THR A 54 -2.24 5.40 -3.06
C THR A 54 -2.04 4.51 -4.28
N ASP A 55 -1.22 4.92 -5.23
CA ASP A 55 -0.83 4.11 -6.40
C ASP A 55 -0.17 2.80 -5.98
N LYS A 56 0.79 2.84 -5.05
CA LYS A 56 1.47 1.63 -4.60
C LYS A 56 0.51 0.64 -3.94
N LEU A 57 -0.45 1.13 -3.16
CA LEU A 57 -1.50 0.31 -2.56
C LEU A 57 -2.34 -0.38 -3.63
N LEU A 58 -2.71 0.30 -4.72
CA LEU A 58 -3.58 -0.25 -5.77
C LEU A 58 -2.83 -1.17 -6.74
N ILE A 59 -1.62 -0.79 -7.15
CA ILE A 59 -0.79 -1.55 -8.10
C ILE A 59 -0.31 -2.87 -7.49
N GLY A 60 -0.01 -2.89 -6.19
CA GLY A 60 0.50 -4.08 -5.52
C GLY A 60 -0.56 -5.12 -5.13
N LEU A 61 -1.85 -4.87 -5.38
CA LEU A 61 -2.92 -5.81 -5.03
C LEU A 61 -2.84 -7.09 -5.87
N HIS A 62 -3.17 -8.21 -5.24
CA HIS A 62 -3.37 -9.47 -5.95
C HIS A 62 -4.57 -9.35 -6.92
N PRO A 63 -4.56 -10.04 -8.08
CA PRO A 63 -5.66 -9.98 -9.05
C PRO A 63 -7.07 -10.29 -8.51
N SER A 64 -7.19 -11.03 -7.39
CA SER A 64 -8.49 -11.26 -6.73
C SER A 64 -9.15 -9.97 -6.22
N PHE A 65 -8.38 -8.90 -6.00
CA PHE A 65 -8.89 -7.57 -5.60
C PHE A 65 -9.11 -6.65 -6.80
N SER A 66 -9.08 -7.17 -8.04
CA SER A 66 -9.19 -6.36 -9.26
C SER A 66 -10.49 -5.56 -9.33
N ALA A 67 -11.62 -6.10 -8.85
CA ALA A 67 -12.90 -5.40 -8.82
C ALA A 67 -12.83 -4.12 -7.96
N VAL A 68 -12.44 -4.26 -6.68
CA VAL A 68 -12.32 -3.10 -5.77
C VAL A 68 -11.23 -2.12 -6.22
N ARG A 69 -10.13 -2.60 -6.80
CA ARG A 69 -9.09 -1.75 -7.40
C ARG A 69 -9.68 -0.88 -8.51
N THR A 70 -10.38 -1.46 -9.48
CA THR A 70 -11.01 -0.72 -10.58
C THR A 70 -12.01 0.31 -10.06
N THR A 71 -12.84 -0.06 -9.08
CA THR A 71 -13.78 0.89 -8.45
C THR A 71 -13.06 2.07 -7.82
N LEU A 72 -11.97 1.83 -7.07
CA LEU A 72 -11.20 2.89 -6.41
C LEU A 72 -10.50 3.81 -7.42
N SER A 73 -9.90 3.26 -8.49
CA SER A 73 -9.20 4.04 -9.52
C SER A 73 -10.13 4.95 -10.35
N LEU A 74 -11.42 4.65 -10.41
CA LEU A 74 -12.41 5.45 -11.14
C LEU A 74 -13.12 6.50 -10.26
N ARG A 75 -12.84 6.55 -8.95
CA ARG A 75 -13.50 7.52 -8.05
C ARG A 75 -13.02 8.94 -8.30
N SER A 76 -13.96 9.88 -8.27
CA SER A 76 -13.70 11.32 -8.26
C SER A 76 -14.49 11.97 -7.10
N PRO A 77 -13.84 12.71 -6.19
CA PRO A 77 -12.40 12.95 -6.13
C PRO A 77 -11.60 11.67 -5.84
N GLU A 78 -10.29 11.72 -6.07
CA GLU A 78 -9.36 10.62 -5.79
C GLU A 78 -9.49 10.17 -4.34
N PRO A 79 -9.56 8.85 -4.06
CA PRO A 79 -9.71 8.35 -2.71
C PRO A 79 -8.45 8.57 -1.87
N SER A 80 -8.63 8.93 -0.60
CA SER A 80 -7.50 9.00 0.33
C SER A 80 -6.96 7.61 0.67
N VAL A 81 -5.74 7.55 1.22
CA VAL A 81 -5.18 6.30 1.78
C VAL A 81 -6.15 5.62 2.75
N LYS A 82 -6.85 6.40 3.59
CA LYS A 82 -7.84 5.87 4.54
C LYS A 82 -9.04 5.24 3.83
N ASP A 83 -9.53 5.86 2.76
CA ASP A 83 -10.65 5.35 1.97
C ASP A 83 -10.28 4.04 1.28
N ILE A 84 -9.09 3.98 0.66
CA ILE A 84 -8.56 2.77 0.03
C ILE A 84 -8.46 1.65 1.08
N VAL A 85 -7.80 1.88 2.21
CA VAL A 85 -7.63 0.85 3.26
C VAL A 85 -8.99 0.36 3.79
N SER A 86 -9.96 1.26 3.94
CA SER A 86 -11.30 0.89 4.40
C SER A 86 -12.04 0.01 3.37
N ALA A 87 -11.95 0.35 2.08
CA ALA A 87 -12.56 -0.42 1.00
C ALA A 87 -11.92 -1.81 0.85
N LEU A 88 -10.60 -1.91 0.97
CA LEU A 88 -9.89 -3.20 0.89
C LEU A 88 -10.30 -4.14 2.03
N LYS A 89 -10.43 -3.64 3.26
CA LYS A 89 -10.92 -4.43 4.41
C LYS A 89 -12.35 -4.93 4.19
N GLN A 90 -13.23 -4.07 3.68
CA GLN A 90 -14.63 -4.44 3.44
C GLN A 90 -14.75 -5.48 2.34
N PHE A 91 -13.99 -5.33 1.25
CA PHE A 91 -13.97 -6.29 0.16
C PHE A 91 -13.46 -7.67 0.64
N GLU A 92 -12.35 -7.72 1.37
CA GLU A 92 -11.85 -8.99 1.92
C GLU A 92 -12.89 -9.67 2.84
N ALA A 93 -13.54 -8.89 3.70
CA ALA A 93 -14.58 -9.42 4.58
C ALA A 93 -15.80 -9.96 3.83
N SER A 94 -16.20 -9.35 2.70
CA SER A 94 -17.31 -9.85 1.89
C SER A 94 -16.97 -11.15 1.16
N GLU A 95 -15.74 -11.31 0.69
CA GLU A 95 -15.29 -12.54 0.00
C GLU A 95 -15.13 -13.73 0.96
N ILE A 96 -14.86 -13.49 2.25
CA ILE A 96 -14.82 -14.55 3.27
C ILE A 96 -16.23 -15.08 3.59
N LEU A 97 -17.25 -14.24 3.44
CA LEU A 97 -18.64 -14.56 3.77
C LEU A 97 -19.44 -15.14 2.58
N SER A 98 -18.89 -15.08 1.37
CA SER A 98 -19.47 -15.63 0.12
C SER A 98 -19.06 -17.07 -0.12
#